data_AF-A0AAE4JFY7-F1
#
_entry.id   AF-A0AAE4JFY7-F1
#
_cell.length_a   1.000
_cell.length_b   1.000
_cell.length_c   1.000
_cell.angle_alpha   90.00
_cell.angle_beta   90.00
_cell.angle_gamma   90.00
#
_symmetry.space_group_name_H-M   'P 1'
#
loop_
_entity.id
_entity.type
_entity.pdbx_description
1 polymer ?
#
loop_
_entity_poly.entity_id
_entity_poly.type
_entity_poly.pdbx_seq_one_letter_code
_entity_poly.pdbx_strand_id
1 'polypeptide(L)'
;MSLPARPGPAVDAEEWSIHHRLFYRLVVGAPGSRTADLQLLYDAVAPVAYRGTTISKCDSRRWRRKLLNDLQDAGVVVSDETPRGWIWRPTVDAVDEALLARAPDTVEAEQ
;
A
#
# COMPACT_ATOMS: atom_id res chain seq x y z
N MET A 1 24.26 26.99 5.98
CA MET A 1 23.37 26.94 4.80
C MET A 1 22.28 25.93 5.12
N SER A 2 21.09 26.40 5.50
CA SER A 2 19.95 25.53 5.82
C SER A 2 19.30 25.05 4.54
N LEU A 3 19.13 23.73 4.39
CA LEU A 3 18.37 23.14 3.28
C LEU A 3 16.92 23.68 3.32
N PRO A 4 16.31 24.01 2.18
CA PRO A 4 14.93 24.43 2.15
C PRO A 4 14.06 23.28 2.66
N ALA A 5 13.20 23.57 3.64
CA ALA A 5 12.13 22.70 4.09
C ALA A 5 11.22 22.41 2.89
N ARG A 6 11.48 21.29 2.21
CA ARG A 6 10.68 20.86 1.07
C ARG A 6 9.37 20.34 1.64
N PRO A 7 8.21 20.95 1.31
CA PRO A 7 6.94 20.35 1.70
C PRO A 7 6.87 19.01 0.96
N GLY A 8 6.95 17.91 1.71
CA GLY A 8 6.51 16.61 1.20
C GLY A 8 5.08 16.77 0.68
N PRO A 9 4.66 15.97 -0.32
CA PRO A 9 3.32 16.09 -0.87
C PRO A 9 2.34 16.09 0.30
N ALA A 10 1.54 17.16 0.39
CA ALA A 10 0.34 17.20 1.22
C ALA A 10 -0.63 16.19 0.60
N VAL A 11 -0.34 14.91 0.81
CA VAL A 11 -1.33 13.86 0.68
C VAL A 11 -2.27 14.19 1.83
N ASP A 12 -3.39 14.83 1.51
CA ASP A 12 -4.53 14.86 2.42
C ASP A 12 -4.66 13.44 2.95
N ALA A 13 -4.41 13.28 4.24
CA ALA A 13 -4.42 11.99 4.91
C ALA A 13 -5.88 11.53 5.04
N GLU A 14 -6.61 11.47 3.91
CA GLU A 14 -7.75 10.60 3.75
C GLU A 14 -7.28 9.23 4.20
N GLU A 15 -7.93 8.78 5.27
CA GLU A 15 -7.53 7.67 6.11
C GLU A 15 -7.25 6.43 5.26
N TRP A 16 -5.96 6.16 4.98
CA TRP A 16 -5.60 5.04 4.12
C TRP A 16 -6.14 3.75 4.72
N SER A 17 -6.96 3.05 3.94
CA SER A 17 -7.50 1.78 4.39
C SER A 17 -6.37 0.78 4.70
N ILE A 18 -6.66 -0.17 5.57
CA ILE A 18 -5.79 -1.29 5.90
C ILE A 18 -5.25 -2.03 4.66
N HIS A 19 -6.02 -2.03 3.56
CA HIS A 19 -5.61 -2.61 2.29
C HIS A 19 -4.46 -1.84 1.62
N HIS A 20 -4.48 -0.50 1.65
CA HIS A 20 -3.38 0.33 1.17
C HIS A 20 -2.11 0.05 1.97
N ARG A 21 -2.22 0.00 3.29
CA ARG A 21 -1.08 -0.29 4.17
C ARG A 21 -0.50 -1.67 3.91
N LEU A 22 -1.36 -2.67 3.73
CA LEU A 22 -0.90 -4.03 3.41
C LEU A 22 -0.17 -4.05 2.06
N PHE A 23 -0.72 -3.43 1.00
CA PHE A 23 -0.04 -3.36 -0.30
C PHE A 23 1.29 -2.60 -0.23
N TYR A 24 1.32 -1.47 0.47
CA TYR A 24 2.55 -0.72 0.68
C TYR A 24 3.61 -1.59 1.39
N ARG A 25 3.24 -2.28 2.47
CA ARG A 25 4.15 -3.22 3.17
C ARG A 25 4.64 -4.35 2.27
N LEU A 26 3.79 -4.88 1.39
CA LEU A 26 4.19 -5.89 0.42
C LEU A 26 5.20 -5.34 -0.60
N VAL A 27 5.01 -4.11 -1.08
CA VAL A 27 5.95 -3.45 -2.00
C VAL A 27 7.29 -3.17 -1.32
N VAL A 28 7.28 -2.74 -0.06
CA VAL A 28 8.50 -2.52 0.75
C VAL A 28 9.22 -3.84 1.02
N GLY A 29 8.49 -4.91 1.38
CA GLY A 29 9.06 -6.22 1.69
C GLY A 29 9.53 -7.00 0.46
N ALA A 30 8.97 -6.72 -0.72
CA ALA A 30 9.33 -7.38 -1.97
C ALA A 30 9.45 -6.36 -3.12
N PRO A 31 10.44 -5.45 -3.06
CA PRO A 31 10.63 -4.42 -4.08
C PRO A 31 11.01 -5.07 -5.41
N GLY A 32 10.43 -4.56 -6.51
CA GLY A 32 10.60 -5.15 -7.84
C GLY A 32 9.59 -6.26 -8.17
N SER A 33 8.63 -6.52 -7.29
CA SER A 33 7.54 -7.47 -7.55
C SER A 33 6.59 -6.98 -8.63
N ARG A 34 6.07 -7.92 -9.44
CA ARG A 34 5.02 -7.57 -10.40
C ARG A 34 3.68 -7.44 -9.72
N THR A 35 2.75 -6.77 -10.39
CA THR A 35 1.35 -6.65 -9.94
C THR A 35 0.73 -8.00 -9.59
N ALA A 36 0.95 -9.03 -10.41
CA ALA A 36 0.41 -10.37 -10.16
C ALA A 36 1.00 -11.04 -8.91
N ASP A 37 2.31 -10.87 -8.69
CA ASP A 37 3.00 -11.43 -7.53
C ASP A 37 2.52 -10.74 -6.24
N LEU A 38 2.35 -9.42 -6.27
CA LEU A 38 1.78 -8.66 -5.15
C LEU A 38 0.32 -9.04 -4.85
N GLN A 39 -0.49 -9.33 -5.88
CA GLN A 39 -1.86 -9.81 -5.68
C GLN A 39 -1.89 -11.19 -5.01
N LEU A 40 -0.98 -12.09 -5.40
CA LEU A 40 -0.83 -13.40 -4.77
C LEU A 40 -0.39 -13.28 -3.30
N LEU A 41 0.62 -12.43 -3.03
CA LEU A 41 1.08 -12.17 -1.67
C LEU A 41 -0.01 -11.54 -0.81
N TYR A 42 -0.80 -10.63 -1.38
CA TYR A 42 -1.96 -10.07 -0.73
C TYR A 42 -2.98 -11.15 -0.35
N ASP A 43 -3.32 -12.06 -1.25
CA ASP A 43 -4.25 -13.16 -0.96
C ASP A 43 -3.74 -14.09 0.14
N ALA A 44 -2.43 -14.36 0.18
CA ALA A 44 -1.82 -15.21 1.19
C ALA A 44 -1.80 -14.55 2.58
N VAL A 45 -1.53 -13.24 2.64
CA VAL A 45 -1.32 -12.52 3.90
C VAL A 45 -2.60 -11.90 4.45
N ALA A 46 -3.55 -11.54 3.58
CA ALA A 46 -4.81 -10.90 3.98
C ALA A 46 -5.51 -11.67 5.12
N PRO A 47 -5.78 -12.99 5.03
CA PRO A 47 -6.45 -13.72 6.11
C PRO A 47 -5.76 -13.56 7.47
N VAL A 48 -4.42 -13.52 7.49
CA VAL A 48 -3.66 -13.32 8.73
C VAL A 48 -3.74 -11.87 9.20
N ALA A 49 -3.58 -10.91 8.28
CA ALA A 49 -3.68 -9.48 8.57
C ALA A 49 -5.06 -9.06 9.09
N TYR A 50 -6.13 -9.75 8.64
CA TYR A 50 -7.52 -9.50 9.05
C TYR A 50 -8.00 -10.47 10.15
N ARG A 51 -7.13 -11.22 10.83
CA ARG A 51 -7.54 -12.20 11.87
C ARG A 51 -8.65 -13.17 11.41
N GLY A 52 -8.62 -13.57 10.15
CA GLY A 52 -9.58 -14.48 9.53
C GLY A 52 -10.88 -13.84 9.03
N THR A 53 -11.09 -12.52 9.19
CA THR A 53 -12.35 -11.86 8.82
C THR A 53 -12.36 -11.22 7.43
N THR A 54 -11.62 -11.73 6.46
CA THR A 54 -11.85 -11.35 5.05
C THR A 54 -13.05 -12.07 4.47
N ILE A 55 -14.25 -11.68 4.91
CA ILE A 55 -15.51 -11.89 4.15
C ILE A 55 -15.79 -10.65 3.27
N SER A 56 -14.79 -9.78 3.07
CA SER A 56 -14.99 -8.53 2.34
C SER A 56 -14.90 -8.77 0.84
N LYS A 57 -15.84 -8.19 0.09
CA LYS A 57 -16.05 -8.23 -1.39
C LYS A 57 -14.88 -7.65 -2.21
N CYS A 58 -13.68 -7.61 -1.65
CA CYS A 58 -12.44 -7.04 -2.16
C CYS A 58 -11.70 -7.96 -3.17
N ASP A 59 -12.45 -8.80 -3.88
CA ASP A 59 -11.93 -9.87 -4.73
C ASP A 59 -11.59 -9.45 -6.16
N SER A 60 -11.97 -8.24 -6.57
CA SER A 60 -11.66 -7.84 -7.94
C SER A 60 -10.18 -7.43 -8.06
N ARG A 61 -9.43 -8.11 -8.93
CA ARG A 61 -8.08 -7.70 -9.35
C ARG A 61 -8.03 -6.21 -9.76
N ARG A 62 -9.13 -5.69 -10.30
CA ARG A 62 -9.31 -4.28 -10.66
C ARG A 62 -9.22 -3.36 -9.45
N TRP A 63 -9.89 -3.69 -8.35
CA TRP A 63 -9.82 -2.91 -7.11
C TRP A 63 -8.42 -2.94 -6.51
N ARG A 64 -7.76 -4.10 -6.48
CA ARG A 64 -6.36 -4.20 -5.99
C ARG A 64 -5.38 -3.39 -6.83
N ARG A 65 -5.60 -3.35 -8.15
CA ARG A 65 -4.83 -2.48 -9.05
C ARG A 65 -5.10 -1.00 -8.76
N LYS A 66 -6.34 -0.63 -8.44
CA LYS A 66 -6.67 0.74 -7.99
C LYS A 66 -5.84 1.12 -6.76
N LEU A 67 -5.76 0.26 -5.74
CA LEU A 67 -4.96 0.54 -4.53
C LEU A 67 -3.48 0.81 -4.84
N LEU A 68 -2.89 0.04 -5.76
CA LEU A 68 -1.50 0.26 -6.17
C LEU A 68 -1.33 1.59 -6.92
N ASN A 69 -2.29 1.95 -7.78
CA ASN A 69 -2.29 3.25 -8.44
C ASN A 69 -2.48 4.39 -7.42
N ASP A 70 -3.39 4.25 -6.45
CA ASP A 70 -3.63 5.24 -5.39
C ASP A 70 -2.31 5.49 -4.59
N LEU A 71 -1.53 4.44 -4.28
CA LEU A 71 -0.21 4.57 -3.66
C LEU A 71 0.83 5.27 -4.55
N GLN A 72 0.75 5.08 -5.87
CA GLN A 72 1.64 5.74 -6.82
C GLN A 72 1.29 7.22 -6.99
N ASP A 73 0.01 7.55 -7.05
CA ASP A 73 -0.50 8.92 -7.13
C ASP A 73 -0.14 9.69 -5.85
N ALA A 74 -0.10 9.01 -4.70
CA ALA A 74 0.42 9.55 -3.45
C ALA A 74 1.96 9.67 -3.39
N GLY A 75 2.69 9.18 -4.40
CA GLY A 75 4.15 9.29 -4.48
C GLY A 75 4.93 8.37 -3.54
N VAL A 76 4.28 7.39 -2.90
CA VAL A 76 4.95 6.47 -1.96
C VAL A 76 5.48 5.20 -2.59
N VAL A 77 4.99 4.88 -3.79
CA VAL A 77 5.54 3.81 -4.64
C VAL A 77 5.67 4.33 -6.06
N VAL A 78 6.52 3.67 -6.83
CA VAL A 78 6.66 3.88 -8.28
C VAL A 78 6.46 2.57 -9.00
N SER A 79 5.99 2.65 -10.24
CA SER A 79 5.89 1.49 -11.10
C SER A 79 6.57 1.70 -12.45
N ASP A 80 7.17 0.64 -12.95
CA ASP A 80 7.76 0.56 -14.28
C ASP A 80 6.96 -0.45 -15.13
N GLU A 81 6.58 -0.07 -16.33
CA GLU A 81 5.95 -0.97 -17.28
C GLU A 81 6.98 -1.90 -17.92
N THR A 82 6.66 -3.19 -18.00
CA THR A 82 7.45 -4.20 -18.70
C THR A 82 6.57 -5.04 -19.61
N PRO A 83 7.14 -5.81 -20.55
CA PRO A 83 6.37 -6.75 -21.38
C PRO A 83 5.57 -7.79 -20.57
N ARG A 84 5.95 -8.01 -19.31
CA ARG A 84 5.30 -8.97 -18.40
C ARG A 84 4.36 -8.28 -17.39
N GLY A 85 4.07 -7.00 -17.57
CA GLY A 85 3.24 -6.17 -16.71
C GLY A 85 4.06 -5.17 -15.88
N TRP A 86 3.43 -4.60 -14.86
CA TRP A 86 4.00 -3.53 -14.05
C TRP A 86 4.79 -4.08 -12.86
N ILE A 87 5.99 -3.55 -12.69
CA ILE A 87 6.89 -3.79 -11.56
C ILE A 87 6.76 -2.64 -10.58
N TRP A 88 6.68 -2.93 -9.29
CA TRP A 88 6.46 -1.93 -8.24
C TRP A 88 7.66 -1.82 -7.29
N ARG A 89 8.00 -0.60 -6.88
CA ARG A 89 9.08 -0.32 -5.93
C ARG A 89 8.65 0.79 -4.97
N PRO A 90 9.09 0.77 -3.70
CA PRO A 90 8.89 1.91 -2.81
C PRO A 90 9.70 3.10 -3.32
N THR A 91 9.21 4.32 -3.10
CA THR A 91 10.08 5.51 -3.21
C THR A 91 11.01 5.55 -2.00
N VAL A 92 12.26 5.98 -2.19
CA VAL A 92 13.29 5.99 -1.14
C VAL A 92 12.86 6.84 0.06
N ASP A 93 12.05 7.88 -0.19
CA ASP A 93 11.50 8.79 0.83
C ASP A 93 10.29 8.20 1.57
N ALA A 94 9.67 7.12 1.08
CA ALA A 94 8.45 6.58 1.66
C ALA A 94 8.68 5.57 2.78
N VAL A 95 9.92 5.17 3.11
CA VAL A 95 10.23 4.27 4.24
C VAL A 95 10.00 4.94 5.60
N ASP A 96 9.30 6.07 5.63
CA ASP A 96 8.92 6.77 6.83
C ASP A 96 7.85 5.96 7.59
N GLU A 97 8.30 5.31 8.67
CA GLU A 97 7.49 4.51 9.60
C GLU A 97 6.28 5.30 10.15
N ALA A 98 6.35 6.64 10.11
CA ALA A 98 5.28 7.56 10.48
C ALA A 98 4.00 7.42 9.62
N LEU A 99 4.12 7.02 8.35
CA LEU A 99 2.98 6.74 7.46
C LEU A 99 2.26 5.43 7.84
N LEU A 100 2.99 4.50 8.46
CA LEU A 100 2.45 3.25 9.00
C LEU A 100 1.85 3.41 10.40
N ALA A 101 2.33 4.38 11.19
CA ALA A 101 1.98 4.57 12.59
C ALA A 101 0.70 5.39 12.85
N ARG A 102 0.11 6.01 11.82
CA ARG A 102 -0.95 7.02 11.98
C ARG A 102 -2.39 6.53 11.94
N ALA A 103 -2.63 5.25 12.24
CA ALA A 103 -4.00 4.84 12.57
C ALA A 103 -4.05 4.07 13.87
N PRO A 104 -5.06 4.35 14.70
CA PRO A 104 -5.46 3.38 15.70
C PRO A 104 -5.86 2.08 14.97
N ASP A 105 -5.42 0.94 15.50
CA ASP A 105 -5.99 -0.37 15.21
C ASP A 105 -7.43 -0.45 15.79
N THR A 106 -8.30 0.50 15.49
CA THR A 106 -9.72 0.44 15.86
C THR A 106 -10.47 -0.29 14.78
N VAL A 107 -10.41 -1.62 14.84
CA VAL A 107 -11.58 -2.42 14.52
C VAL A 107 -12.55 -2.21 15.69
N GLU A 108 -13.50 -1.29 15.53
CA GLU A 108 -14.68 -1.28 16.38
C GLU A 108 -15.36 -2.65 16.19
N ALA A 109 -15.21 -3.51 17.19
CA ALA A 109 -16.02 -4.69 17.35
C ALA A 109 -17.42 -4.21 17.75
N GLU A 110 -18.30 -4.00 16.78
CA GLU A 110 -19.73 -3.91 17.08
C GLU A 110 -20.16 -5.25 17.69
N GLN A 111 -20.58 -5.20 18.95
CA GLN A 111 -21.21 -6.27 19.72
C GLN A 111 -22.69 -6.39 19.37
#